data_AF-A0A4Y2KS33-F1
#
_entry.id   AF-A0A4Y2KS33-F1
#
_cell.length_a   1.000
_cell.length_b   1.000
_cell.length_c   1.000
_cell.angle_alpha   90.00
_cell.angle_beta   90.00
_cell.angle_gamma   90.00
#
_symmetry.space_group_name_H-M   'P 1'
#
loop_
_entity.id
_entity.type
_entity.pdbx_description
1 polymer ?
#
loop_
_entity_poly.entity_id
_entity_poly.type
_entity_poly.pdbx_seq_one_letter_code
_entity_poly.pdbx_strand_id
1 'polypeptide(L)'
;MQTDFSVEILTTEDAWSSSKVQKAQLEDPDIRPILEKKLNSEDRPSWQEIAPESPATKRYWALWGSLHLKDGVLYRKWESDDGSSCRC
;
A
#
# COMPACT_ATOMS: atom_id res chain seq x y z
N MET A 1 -24.73 46.05 -4.48
CA MET A 1 -24.50 44.90 -5.38
C MET A 1 -23.47 44.02 -4.71
N GLN A 2 -23.93 42.96 -4.04
CA GLN A 2 -23.07 42.05 -3.30
C GLN A 2 -22.93 40.81 -4.17
N THR A 3 -21.74 40.58 -4.70
CA THR A 3 -21.41 39.38 -5.46
C THR A 3 -21.34 38.21 -4.48
N ASP A 4 -22.33 37.33 -4.56
CA ASP A 4 -22.29 35.97 -4.04
C ASP A 4 -21.07 35.25 -4.62
N PHE A 5 -20.02 35.16 -3.81
CA PHE A 5 -18.89 34.29 -4.09
C PHE A 5 -19.29 32.88 -3.66
N SER A 6 -19.88 32.14 -4.60
CA SER A 6 -20.11 30.71 -4.46
C SER A 6 -18.76 30.00 -4.43
N VAL A 7 -18.21 29.85 -3.23
CA VAL A 7 -17.13 28.89 -2.97
C VAL A 7 -17.76 27.52 -3.09
N GLU A 8 -17.59 26.87 -4.23
CA GLU A 8 -17.72 25.43 -4.28
C GLU A 8 -16.66 24.88 -3.32
N ILE A 9 -17.14 24.36 -2.19
CA ILE A 9 -16.34 23.62 -1.24
C ILE A 9 -15.85 22.41 -2.02
N LEU A 10 -14.64 22.52 -2.58
CA LEU A 10 -13.83 21.40 -3.00
C LEU A 10 -13.64 20.57 -1.73
N THR A 11 -14.53 19.60 -1.54
CA THR A 11 -14.33 18.49 -0.62
C THR A 11 -13.03 17.85 -1.05
N THR A 12 -11.95 18.32 -0.44
CA THR A 12 -10.62 17.73 -0.51
C THR A 12 -10.75 16.47 0.31
N GLU A 13 -11.48 15.48 -0.22
CA GLU A 13 -11.39 14.11 0.25
C GLU A 13 -9.92 13.80 0.16
N ASP A 14 -9.32 13.73 1.35
CA ASP A 14 -7.89 13.74 1.57
C ASP A 14 -7.21 12.92 0.46
N ALA A 15 -6.32 13.58 -0.30
CA ALA A 15 -5.67 12.97 -1.45
C ALA A 15 -4.93 11.67 -1.06
N TRP A 16 -4.72 11.46 0.24
CA TRP A 16 -4.07 10.33 0.86
C TRP A 16 -5.01 9.42 1.67
N SER A 17 -6.33 9.54 1.48
CA SER A 17 -7.29 8.62 2.09
C SER A 17 -6.94 7.16 1.77
N SER A 18 -7.09 6.27 2.76
CA SER A 18 -6.72 4.85 2.62
C SER A 18 -7.37 4.19 1.39
N SER A 19 -8.60 4.55 1.06
CA SER A 19 -9.30 4.05 -0.13
C SER A 19 -8.63 4.48 -1.45
N LYS A 20 -8.12 5.73 -1.54
CA LYS A 20 -7.38 6.19 -2.72
C LYS A 20 -6.02 5.49 -2.82
N VAL A 21 -5.31 5.35 -1.70
CA VAL A 21 -4.02 4.66 -1.65
C VAL A 21 -4.17 3.17 -2.00
N GLN A 22 -5.18 2.50 -1.44
CA GLN A 22 -5.47 1.10 -1.77
C GLN A 22 -5.76 0.94 -3.27
N LYS A 23 -6.61 1.81 -3.83
CA LYS A 23 -6.92 1.79 -5.25
C LYS A 23 -5.66 1.97 -6.11
N ALA A 24 -4.80 2.93 -5.76
CA ALA A 24 -3.54 3.15 -6.47
C ALA A 24 -2.61 1.92 -6.40
N GLN A 25 -2.55 1.24 -5.25
CA GLN A 25 -1.77 -0.01 -5.10
C GLN A 25 -2.35 -1.18 -5.91
N LEU A 26 -3.68 -1.25 -6.06
CA LEU A 26 -4.33 -2.24 -6.92
C LEU A 26 -4.17 -1.92 -8.42
N GLU A 27 -4.01 -0.65 -8.78
CA GLU A 27 -3.74 -0.23 -10.16
C GLU A 27 -2.26 -0.44 -10.54
N ASP A 28 -1.35 -0.43 -9.56
CA ASP A 28 0.07 -0.68 -9.75
C ASP A 28 0.33 -2.17 -10.07
N PRO A 29 0.88 -2.49 -11.25
CA PRO A 29 1.10 -3.88 -11.68
C PRO A 29 2.17 -4.63 -10.87
N ASP A 30 3.09 -3.90 -10.21
CA ASP A 30 4.16 -4.49 -9.41
C ASP A 30 3.74 -4.72 -7.96
N ILE A 31 2.82 -3.89 -7.44
CA ILE A 31 2.31 -3.98 -6.08
C ILE A 31 1.05 -4.86 -5.99
N ARG A 32 0.14 -4.78 -6.96
CA ARG A 32 -1.13 -5.53 -6.96
C ARG A 32 -0.94 -7.02 -6.63
N PRO A 33 -0.01 -7.77 -7.27
CA PRO A 33 0.14 -9.21 -6.99
C PRO A 33 0.53 -9.49 -5.54
N ILE A 34 1.32 -8.61 -4.91
CA ILE A 34 1.72 -8.75 -3.51
C ILE A 34 0.57 -8.40 -2.57
N LEU A 35 -0.16 -7.31 -2.87
CA LEU A 35 -1.33 -6.90 -2.10
C LEU A 35 -2.39 -8.00 -2.10
N GLU A 36 -2.75 -8.53 -3.27
CA GLU A 36 -3.70 -9.64 -3.40
C GLU A 36 -3.25 -10.86 -2.62
N LYS A 37 -1.98 -11.28 -2.74
CA LYS A 37 -1.47 -12.43 -2.01
C LYS A 37 -1.51 -12.21 -0.50
N LYS A 38 -1.18 -11.01 -0.02
CA LYS A 38 -1.17 -10.66 1.41
C LYS A 38 -2.59 -10.57 1.99
N LEU A 39 -3.57 -10.19 1.17
CA LEU A 39 -5.00 -10.21 1.54
C LEU A 39 -5.55 -11.64 1.61
N ASN A 40 -5.06 -12.55 0.76
CA ASN A 40 -5.51 -13.93 0.72
C ASN A 40 -4.85 -14.84 1.77
N SER A 41 -3.60 -14.56 2.16
CA SER A 41 -2.87 -15.34 3.16
C SER A 41 -1.81 -14.51 3.89
N GLU A 42 -1.59 -14.81 5.17
CA GLU A 42 -0.46 -14.26 5.94
C GLU A 42 0.87 -14.90 5.53
N ASP A 43 0.83 -16.16 5.07
CA ASP A 43 2.00 -16.92 4.67
C ASP A 43 2.64 -16.38 3.40
N ARG A 44 3.97 -16.43 3.36
CA ARG A 44 4.72 -16.00 2.20
C ARG A 44 4.45 -16.94 1.03
N PRO A 45 4.01 -16.44 -0.15
CA PRO A 45 3.77 -17.28 -1.31
C PRO A 45 5.05 -17.95 -1.77
N SER A 46 4.92 -19.09 -2.44
CA SER A 46 6.07 -19.86 -2.91
C SER A 46 6.83 -19.12 -4.02
N TRP A 47 8.09 -19.48 -4.23
CA TRP A 47 8.89 -18.88 -5.31
C TRP A 47 8.27 -19.13 -6.70
N GLN A 48 7.67 -20.30 -6.93
CA GLN A 48 7.07 -20.64 -8.23
C GLN A 48 5.94 -19.70 -8.62
N GLU A 49 5.16 -19.24 -7.64
CA GLU A 49 4.07 -18.30 -7.86
C GLU A 49 4.54 -16.88 -8.19
N ILE A 50 5.76 -16.50 -7.78
CA ILE A 50 6.31 -15.15 -7.94
C ILE A 50 7.37 -15.09 -9.05
N ALA A 51 7.94 -16.22 -9.44
CA ALA A 51 8.88 -16.34 -10.53
C ALA A 51 8.43 -15.69 -11.85
N PRO A 52 7.15 -15.76 -12.29
CA PRO A 52 6.71 -15.07 -13.51
C PRO A 52 6.51 -13.56 -13.34
N GLU A 53 6.44 -13.06 -12.10
CA GLU A 53 6.18 -11.65 -11.82
C GLU A 53 7.38 -10.74 -12.12
N SER A 54 7.15 -9.43 -12.09
CA SER A 54 8.17 -8.43 -12.37
C SER A 54 9.32 -8.46 -11.35
N PRO A 55 10.51 -7.94 -11.71
CA PRO A 55 11.60 -7.77 -10.76
C PRO A 55 11.22 -6.93 -9.53
N ALA A 56 10.31 -5.95 -9.67
CA ALA A 56 9.86 -5.13 -8.55
C ALA A 56 8.96 -5.92 -7.60
N THR A 57 8.01 -6.71 -8.13
CA THR A 57 7.17 -7.63 -7.34
C THR A 57 8.02 -8.61 -6.54
N LYS A 58 9.06 -9.19 -7.17
CA LYS A 58 10.03 -10.08 -6.51
C LYS A 58 10.78 -9.42 -5.36
N ARG A 59 11.10 -8.12 -5.45
CA ARG A 59 11.73 -7.37 -4.34
C ARG A 59 10.76 -7.23 -3.17
N TYR A 60 9.51 -6.90 -3.41
CA TYR A 60 8.49 -6.86 -2.37
C TYR A 60 8.25 -8.23 -1.73
N TRP A 61 8.25 -9.30 -2.54
CA TRP A 61 8.20 -10.67 -2.03
C TRP A 61 9.37 -11.02 -1.10
N ALA A 62 10.60 -10.59 -1.44
CA ALA A 62 11.75 -10.77 -0.57
C ALA A 62 11.59 -10.04 0.77
N LEU A 63 10.87 -8.91 0.76
CA LEU A 63 10.54 -8.10 1.94
C LEU A 63 9.25 -8.54 2.65
N TRP A 64 8.66 -9.69 2.32
CA TRP A 64 7.34 -10.11 2.80
C TRP A 64 7.14 -10.01 4.32
N GLY A 65 8.17 -10.35 5.10
CA GLY A 65 8.12 -10.29 6.56
C GLY A 65 8.02 -8.87 7.13
N SER A 66 8.48 -7.87 6.37
CA SER A 66 8.38 -6.45 6.73
C SER A 66 7.10 -5.80 6.19
N LEU A 67 6.33 -6.49 5.33
CA LEU A 67 5.09 -5.98 4.78
C LEU A 67 3.90 -6.30 5.69
N HIS A 68 3.06 -5.30 5.96
CA HIS A 68 1.85 -5.44 6.75
C HIS A 68 0.67 -4.77 6.06
N LEU A 69 -0.52 -5.29 6.30
CA LEU A 69 -1.77 -4.70 5.83
C LEU A 69 -2.41 -3.89 6.94
N LYS A 70 -2.89 -2.69 6.59
CA LYS A 70 -3.75 -1.88 7.46
C LYS A 70 -4.83 -1.25 6.59
N ASP A 71 -6.10 -1.49 6.95
CA ASP A 71 -7.27 -1.02 6.21
C ASP A 71 -7.22 -1.34 4.71
N GLY A 72 -6.63 -2.50 4.37
CA GLY A 72 -6.47 -2.97 2.99
C GLY A 72 -5.38 -2.27 2.17
N VAL A 73 -4.59 -1.41 2.81
CA VAL A 73 -3.39 -0.78 2.23
C VAL A 73 -2.15 -1.55 2.68
N LEU A 74 -1.24 -1.80 1.74
CA LEU A 74 0.06 -2.43 1.98
C LEU A 74 1.06 -1.39 2.51
N TYR A 75 1.63 -1.66 3.67
CA TYR A 75 2.66 -0.85 4.28
C TYR A 75 3.94 -1.65 4.45
N ARG A 76 5.08 -0.96 4.33
CA ARG A 76 6.38 -1.51 4.71
C ARG A 76 6.77 -1.00 6.08
N LYS A 77 6.98 -1.93 7.02
CA LYS A 77 7.63 -1.64 8.29
C LYS A 77 9.10 -1.31 8.01
N TRP A 78 9.54 -0.17 8.50
CA TRP A 78 10.96 0.13 8.59
C TRP A 78 11.50 -0.45 9.90
N GLU A 79 12.64 -1.14 9.83
CA GLU A 79 13.41 -1.45 11.02
C GLU A 79 14.35 -0.26 11.27
N SER A 80 14.25 0.35 12.45
CA SER A 80 15.17 1.41 12.86
C SER A 80 16.54 0.78 13.13
N ASP A 81 17.62 1.50 12.81
CA ASP A 81 19.01 1.03 12.95
C ASP A 81 19.36 0.61 14.40
N ASP A 82 18.65 1.18 15.38
CA ASP A 82 18.80 0.93 16.81
C ASP A 82 18.04 -0.31 17.35
N GLY A 83 17.32 -1.04 16.49
CA GLY A 83 16.60 -2.26 16.87
C GLY A 83 15.34 -2.03 17.71
N SER A 84 14.96 -0.78 18.00
CA SER A 84 13.67 -0.47 18.60
C SER A 84 12.62 -0.24 17.51
N SER A 85 11.58 -1.07 17.48
CA SER A 85 10.43 -0.80 16.62
C SER A 85 9.67 0.39 17.21
N CYS A 86 9.75 1.54 16.54
CA CYS A 86 8.97 2.72 16.89
C CYS A 86 7.49 2.35 17.02
N ARG A 87 6.94 2.52 18.23
CA ARG A 87 5.50 2.48 18.49
C ARG A 87 4.97 3.88 18.20
N CYS A 88 4.23 4.03 17.10
CA CYS A 88 3.33 5.15 16.85
C CYS A 88 1.96 4.57 16.51
#